data_AF-A0A668RK90-F1
#
_entry.id   AF-A0A668RK90-F1
#
_cell.length_a   1.000
_cell.length_b   1.000
_cell.length_c   1.000
_cell.angle_alpha   90.00
_cell.angle_beta   90.00
_cell.angle_gamma   90.00
#
_symmetry.space_group_name_H-M   'P 1'
#
loop_
_entity.id
_entity.type
_entity.pdbx_description
1 polymer ?
#
loop_
_entity_poly.entity_id
_entity_poly.type
_entity_poly.pdbx_seq_one_letter_code
_entity_poly.pdbx_strand_id
1 'polypeptide(L)'
;NFNMINKLPFVTLTSLILPSFLCFSESKKNFKCPSGCSCTKETIICVGTSQIPHTIPKEINSLGVCLKESFNILSCKVFLLLFFFYLYRLLNANSLTAIKDDAFSGLPHLEYLFIEGNKIETITKNAFRGLRGLTYLSLANNKIRFLPRGLFFDLDSLLEIDLRGNSFQCGCENKWLMTWLKNTNATVSDVFCAGPSDMKSKRLNDLPIPPGECISTDFLRHQSIPIQSMSADIFSFKDDIFVAMAAPNSNSCVVMEWDHIELNFRKFDNITGKSVVGCKSVLIENHVLIIVTQLFGGSHIYKFDGQQNKFINFQTIEVFNISKPNDIEVFQMEGHWYFVIVDSSKAGMSTLYKWTDQPERNETGFYSYQFLHEWFRDTDAEYVEVDGKSYLILASRSQSPIIYLWNKSTLKFILHSEITNVDDVVAVKAFRVEGDLYLAMACYIGDSKVLKWTNKQFIDVLPLPSRGAMILQPFTFADRHYLALGSDYSFTQIYLWDAETKTFHKFKDIYVQSPRSFTVVTTDRRSFIFSSSFKGKSMVFEHIFVDLSL
;
A
#
# COMPACT_ATOMS: atom_id res chain seq x y z
N ASN A 1 -0.16 16.57 -78.07
CA ASN A 1 0.04 17.92 -77.48
C ASN A 1 1.35 17.87 -76.71
N PHE A 2 2.42 18.54 -77.15
CA PHE A 2 2.66 20.00 -77.02
C PHE A 2 2.56 20.45 -75.55
N ASN A 3 3.55 21.11 -74.94
CA ASN A 3 4.90 21.49 -75.39
C ASN A 3 5.75 22.02 -74.20
N MET A 4 7.09 21.90 -74.25
CA MET A 4 8.15 22.89 -73.88
C MET A 4 8.09 23.69 -72.52
N ILE A 5 9.17 24.11 -71.83
CA ILE A 5 10.62 24.18 -72.15
C ILE A 5 11.52 24.35 -70.89
N ASN A 6 12.77 23.87 -70.98
CA ASN A 6 14.09 24.27 -70.39
C ASN A 6 14.17 25.15 -69.09
N LYS A 7 15.09 24.87 -68.16
CA LYS A 7 16.56 25.07 -68.36
C LYS A 7 17.48 24.11 -67.56
N LEU A 8 18.34 23.43 -68.33
CA LEU A 8 19.66 22.83 -68.01
C LEU A 8 20.76 23.81 -68.52
N PRO A 9 22.10 23.51 -68.57
CA PRO A 9 22.90 22.38 -68.01
C PRO A 9 24.27 22.81 -67.36
N PHE A 10 25.13 21.79 -67.11
CA PHE A 10 26.63 21.77 -67.09
C PHE A 10 27.33 22.14 -65.76
N VAL A 11 28.58 21.71 -65.48
CA VAL A 11 29.62 20.96 -66.26
C VAL A 11 29.88 19.55 -65.65
N THR A 12 30.92 18.84 -66.10
CA THR A 12 31.28 17.41 -66.03
C THR A 12 32.60 17.10 -65.30
N LEU A 13 32.82 15.81 -64.96
CA LEU A 13 34.09 15.00 -64.96
C LEU A 13 35.39 15.61 -64.36
N THR A 14 36.16 14.93 -63.49
CA THR A 14 36.95 13.72 -63.80
C THR A 14 37.40 12.92 -62.55
N SER A 15 38.06 11.78 -62.77
CA SER A 15 38.41 10.72 -61.82
C SER A 15 39.83 10.76 -61.21
N LEU A 16 39.98 10.14 -60.03
CA LEU A 16 41.15 9.36 -59.53
C LEU A 16 42.57 9.77 -59.95
N ILE A 17 43.41 10.22 -59.00
CA ILE A 17 44.81 9.74 -58.77
C ILE A 17 45.16 9.86 -57.25
N LEU A 18 45.67 8.79 -56.65
CA LEU A 18 46.49 8.75 -55.41
C LEU A 18 47.97 8.54 -55.82
N PRO A 19 49.00 8.71 -54.96
CA PRO A 19 49.09 9.38 -53.66
C PRO A 19 50.31 10.33 -53.53
N SER A 20 50.43 11.10 -52.43
CA SER A 20 51.72 11.30 -51.75
C SER A 20 51.61 12.05 -50.41
N PHE A 21 52.41 11.57 -49.45
CA PHE A 21 52.90 12.20 -48.22
C PHE A 21 52.49 13.65 -47.91
N LEU A 22 51.65 13.83 -46.90
CA LEU A 22 51.73 14.99 -46.00
C LEU A 22 51.65 14.53 -44.54
N CYS A 23 52.68 14.89 -43.78
CA CYS A 23 52.75 14.70 -42.35
C CYS A 23 51.74 15.64 -41.66
N PHE A 24 50.64 15.11 -41.15
CA PHE A 24 49.72 15.88 -40.32
C PHE A 24 50.29 16.01 -38.92
N SER A 25 50.73 17.21 -38.55
CA SER A 25 51.07 17.52 -37.17
C SER A 25 49.82 17.42 -36.29
N GLU A 26 49.95 16.73 -35.16
CA GLU A 26 48.92 16.79 -34.12
C GLU A 26 48.82 18.23 -33.60
N SER A 27 47.76 18.93 -33.99
CA SER A 27 47.44 20.23 -33.41
C SER A 27 47.00 20.03 -31.96
N LYS A 28 47.93 20.24 -31.02
CA LYS A 28 47.63 20.30 -29.59
C LYS A 28 46.57 21.37 -29.35
N LYS A 29 45.31 20.95 -29.16
CA LYS A 29 44.25 21.82 -28.65
C LYS A 29 44.65 22.24 -27.23
N ASN A 30 45.13 23.48 -27.09
CA ASN A 30 45.43 24.05 -25.78
C ASN A 30 44.18 24.01 -24.90
N PHE A 31 44.17 23.11 -23.92
CA PHE A 31 43.12 23.02 -22.94
C PHE A 31 43.08 24.30 -22.10
N LYS A 32 41.92 24.95 -22.08
CA LYS A 32 41.65 26.06 -21.16
C LYS A 32 40.90 25.51 -19.95
N CYS A 33 41.42 25.77 -18.76
CA CYS A 33 40.77 25.36 -17.52
C CYS A 33 39.34 25.95 -17.45
N PRO A 34 38.31 25.16 -17.12
CA PRO A 34 36.94 25.65 -17.05
C PRO A 34 36.75 26.73 -15.99
N SER A 35 35.86 27.69 -16.24
CA SER A 35 35.53 28.76 -15.30
C SER A 35 34.95 28.20 -13.99
N GLY A 36 35.60 28.50 -12.86
CA GLY A 36 35.27 27.91 -11.55
C GLY A 36 36.06 26.64 -11.23
N CYS A 37 37.01 26.23 -12.07
CA CYS A 37 37.95 25.16 -11.76
C CYS A 37 39.39 25.68 -11.65
N SER A 38 40.18 25.01 -10.81
CA SER A 38 41.63 25.11 -10.74
C SER A 38 42.22 23.85 -11.37
N CYS A 39 43.08 24.00 -12.38
CA CYS A 39 43.67 22.88 -13.11
C CYS A 39 45.19 22.88 -12.94
N THR A 40 45.72 21.74 -12.52
CA THR A 40 47.16 21.42 -12.54
C THR A 40 47.45 20.46 -13.70
N LYS A 41 48.69 19.94 -13.79
CA LYS A 41 49.05 18.95 -14.80
C LYS A 41 48.34 17.60 -14.61
N GLU A 42 47.98 17.25 -13.37
CA GLU A 42 47.50 15.91 -12.99
C GLU A 42 46.12 15.95 -12.30
N THR A 43 45.64 17.14 -11.94
CA THR A 43 44.44 17.34 -11.11
C THR A 43 43.57 18.48 -11.66
N ILE A 44 42.25 18.31 -11.63
CA ILE A 44 41.28 19.41 -11.75
C ILE A 44 40.45 19.46 -10.47
N ILE A 45 40.30 20.65 -9.90
CA ILE A 45 39.43 20.91 -8.74
C ILE A 45 38.44 22.00 -9.11
N CYS A 46 37.18 21.63 -9.36
CA CYS A 46 36.09 22.55 -9.63
C CYS A 46 35.38 22.95 -8.33
N VAL A 47 35.18 24.25 -8.10
CA VAL A 47 34.53 24.81 -6.90
C VAL A 47 33.45 25.79 -7.31
N GLY A 48 32.20 25.50 -6.93
CA GLY A 48 31.06 26.37 -7.22
C GLY A 48 30.59 26.33 -8.67
N THR A 49 30.97 25.30 -9.44
CA THR A 49 30.53 25.10 -10.82
C THR A 49 29.08 24.59 -10.89
N SER A 50 28.32 25.02 -11.90
CA SER A 50 26.95 24.57 -12.18
C SER A 50 26.89 23.40 -13.19
N GLN A 51 28.00 23.07 -13.84
CA GLN A 51 28.14 21.99 -14.83
C GLN A 51 29.52 21.35 -14.67
N ILE A 52 29.60 20.03 -14.90
CA ILE A 52 30.86 19.28 -14.93
C ILE A 52 31.53 19.47 -16.31
N PRO A 53 32.86 19.63 -16.40
CA PRO A 53 33.52 19.90 -17.67
C PRO A 53 33.35 18.78 -18.70
N HIS A 54 32.75 19.09 -19.86
CA HIS A 54 32.52 18.12 -20.93
C HIS A 54 33.76 17.74 -21.76
N THR A 55 34.86 18.48 -21.61
CA THR A 55 36.13 18.24 -22.29
C THR A 55 37.28 18.37 -21.31
N ILE A 56 38.01 17.29 -21.09
CA ILE A 56 39.14 17.19 -20.17
C ILE A 56 40.31 16.49 -20.90
N PRO A 57 41.57 16.94 -20.74
CA PRO A 57 42.74 16.29 -21.34
C PRO A 57 42.93 14.84 -20.90
N LYS A 58 43.51 14.03 -21.79
CA LYS A 58 43.90 12.63 -21.53
C LYS A 58 45.03 12.47 -20.48
N GLU A 59 45.64 13.58 -20.07
CA GLU A 59 46.83 13.63 -19.21
C GLU A 59 46.49 13.80 -17.72
N ILE A 60 45.20 13.89 -17.37
CA ILE A 60 44.73 14.25 -16.02
C ILE A 60 44.25 13.00 -15.29
N ASN A 61 44.94 12.68 -14.20
CA ASN A 61 44.72 11.45 -13.44
C ASN A 61 43.62 11.60 -12.37
N SER A 62 43.33 12.83 -11.93
CA SER A 62 42.35 13.10 -10.88
C SER A 62 41.38 14.24 -11.18
N LEU A 63 40.10 14.03 -10.86
CA LEU A 63 39.06 15.04 -10.94
C LEU A 63 38.33 15.18 -9.59
N GLY A 64 38.32 16.40 -9.07
CA GLY A 64 37.52 16.82 -7.93
C GLY A 64 36.46 17.84 -8.34
N VAL A 65 35.22 17.62 -7.92
CA VAL A 65 34.10 18.52 -8.23
C VAL A 65 33.31 18.84 -6.96
N CYS A 66 33.22 20.13 -6.65
CA CYS A 66 32.35 20.71 -5.63
C CYS A 66 31.31 21.60 -6.32
N LEU A 67 30.05 21.16 -6.28
CA LEU A 67 28.91 21.81 -6.93
C LEU A 67 28.25 22.85 -6.00
N LYS A 68 27.55 23.83 -6.58
CA LYS A 68 26.69 24.73 -5.80
C LYS A 68 25.50 23.97 -5.19
N GLU A 69 24.98 24.51 -4.08
CA GLU A 69 23.96 23.90 -3.19
C GLU A 69 22.62 23.48 -3.85
N SER A 70 22.38 23.82 -5.12
CA SER A 70 21.14 23.55 -5.84
C SER A 70 21.06 22.16 -6.50
N PHE A 71 22.10 21.33 -6.43
CA PHE A 71 22.11 19.97 -6.99
C PHE A 71 21.92 18.91 -5.90
N ASN A 72 20.71 18.34 -5.83
CA ASN A 72 20.35 17.34 -4.81
C ASN A 72 20.46 15.88 -5.29
N ILE A 73 20.60 15.63 -6.60
CA ILE A 73 20.50 14.30 -7.22
C ILE A 73 21.55 14.12 -8.33
N LEU A 74 22.26 12.98 -8.34
CA LEU A 74 23.17 12.57 -9.42
C LEU A 74 22.48 11.62 -10.42
N SER A 75 22.83 11.67 -11.72
CA SER A 75 22.13 10.92 -12.79
C SER A 75 23.02 10.66 -14.03
N CYS A 76 22.74 9.57 -14.75
CA CYS A 76 23.49 9.00 -15.88
C CYS A 76 23.94 9.97 -17.00
N LYS A 77 23.26 11.10 -17.24
CA LYS A 77 23.59 12.04 -18.34
C LYS A 77 24.89 12.86 -18.14
N VAL A 78 25.65 12.62 -17.08
CA VAL A 78 26.74 13.51 -16.63
C VAL A 78 28.15 13.04 -17.07
N PHE A 79 28.37 11.73 -17.28
CA PHE A 79 29.73 11.15 -17.39
C PHE A 79 30.07 10.45 -18.72
N LEU A 80 29.12 10.38 -19.68
CA LEU A 80 29.18 9.63 -20.94
C LEU A 80 30.34 9.98 -21.93
N LEU A 81 31.27 10.85 -21.55
CA LEU A 81 32.40 11.32 -22.39
C LEU A 81 33.78 11.14 -21.72
N LEU A 82 33.86 10.58 -20.51
CA LEU A 82 35.05 10.64 -19.64
C LEU A 82 35.77 9.28 -19.48
N PHE A 83 36.19 8.69 -20.59
CA PHE A 83 36.63 7.28 -20.68
C PHE A 83 37.98 6.89 -20.01
N PHE A 84 38.74 7.81 -19.39
CA PHE A 84 40.17 7.59 -19.09
C PHE A 84 40.66 7.99 -17.67
N PHE A 85 39.79 8.10 -16.67
CA PHE A 85 40.18 8.56 -15.32
C PHE A 85 40.41 7.41 -14.33
N TYR A 86 41.50 7.50 -13.56
CA TYR A 86 41.86 6.55 -12.51
C TYR A 86 41.40 6.99 -11.11
N LEU A 87 41.34 8.30 -10.81
CA LEU A 87 40.93 8.81 -9.49
C LEU A 87 39.78 9.85 -9.60
N TYR A 88 38.64 9.61 -8.94
CA TYR A 88 37.51 10.55 -8.93
C TYR A 88 37.07 10.88 -7.50
N ARG A 89 37.23 12.13 -7.09
CA ARG A 89 37.02 12.55 -5.69
C ARG A 89 35.91 13.60 -5.59
N LEU A 90 34.69 13.14 -5.35
CA LEU A 90 33.49 13.98 -5.26
C LEU A 90 33.43 14.65 -3.86
N LEU A 91 34.24 15.71 -3.68
CA LEU A 91 34.34 16.44 -2.42
C LEU A 91 33.13 17.32 -2.15
N ASN A 92 32.41 16.98 -1.08
CA ASN A 92 31.50 17.84 -0.32
C ASN A 92 30.49 18.65 -1.16
N ALA A 93 29.40 17.99 -1.54
CA ALA A 93 28.18 18.64 -1.99
C ALA A 93 27.12 18.53 -0.87
N ASN A 94 27.16 19.50 0.06
CA ASN A 94 26.42 19.56 1.35
C ASN A 94 24.89 19.30 1.33
N SER A 95 24.29 19.02 0.16
CA SER A 95 22.86 18.76 -0.06
C SER A 95 22.55 17.61 -1.03
N LEU A 96 23.50 16.77 -1.46
CA LEU A 96 23.15 15.54 -2.21
C LEU A 96 22.32 14.62 -1.32
N THR A 97 21.11 14.24 -1.78
CA THR A 97 20.17 13.37 -1.05
C THR A 97 19.99 11.98 -1.69
N ALA A 98 20.25 11.84 -3.00
CA ALA A 98 20.11 10.57 -3.70
C ALA A 98 21.11 10.37 -4.86
N ILE A 99 21.55 9.11 -5.04
CA ILE A 99 22.27 8.63 -6.23
C ILE A 99 21.35 7.71 -7.04
N LYS A 100 21.19 7.99 -8.34
CA LYS A 100 20.36 7.21 -9.27
C LYS A 100 21.15 6.16 -10.05
N ASP A 101 20.42 5.31 -10.76
CA ASP A 101 20.98 4.24 -11.58
C ASP A 101 21.89 4.77 -12.68
N ASP A 102 22.95 4.01 -12.97
CA ASP A 102 23.96 4.30 -13.97
C ASP A 102 24.64 5.66 -13.79
N ALA A 103 24.61 6.24 -12.58
CA ALA A 103 25.14 7.58 -12.29
C ALA A 103 26.66 7.71 -12.56
N PHE A 104 27.41 6.61 -12.53
CA PHE A 104 28.85 6.56 -12.84
C PHE A 104 29.16 5.71 -14.09
N SER A 105 28.14 5.42 -14.91
CA SER A 105 28.31 4.61 -16.12
C SER A 105 29.22 5.30 -17.14
N GLY A 106 30.12 4.53 -17.75
CA GLY A 106 31.17 5.02 -18.65
C GLY A 106 32.54 5.25 -18.01
N LEU A 107 32.72 4.91 -16.72
CA LEU A 107 33.99 5.06 -15.97
C LEU A 107 34.65 3.69 -15.62
N PRO A 108 35.02 2.82 -16.58
CA PRO A 108 35.49 1.46 -16.29
C PRO A 108 36.86 1.40 -15.62
N HIS A 109 37.69 2.44 -15.77
CA HIS A 109 39.05 2.55 -15.22
C HIS A 109 39.10 3.26 -13.86
N LEU A 110 37.95 3.61 -13.28
CA LEU A 110 37.90 4.34 -12.02
C LEU A 110 38.34 3.44 -10.85
N GLU A 111 39.43 3.77 -10.19
CA GLU A 111 39.98 3.04 -9.04
C GLU A 111 39.47 3.62 -7.70
N TYR A 112 39.41 4.94 -7.55
CA TYR A 112 39.05 5.56 -6.27
C TYR A 112 37.83 6.46 -6.40
N LEU A 113 36.79 6.21 -5.58
CA LEU A 113 35.55 6.98 -5.52
C LEU A 113 35.25 7.43 -4.08
N PHE A 114 35.28 8.74 -3.85
CA PHE A 114 34.94 9.36 -2.56
C PHE A 114 33.64 10.15 -2.69
N ILE A 115 32.65 9.86 -1.84
CA ILE A 115 31.35 10.56 -1.75
C ILE A 115 31.03 10.81 -0.27
N GLU A 116 31.88 11.61 0.38
CA GLU A 116 31.83 11.84 1.82
C GLU A 116 31.05 13.11 2.20
N GLY A 117 30.46 13.13 3.39
CA GLY A 117 29.98 14.36 4.04
C GLY A 117 28.73 14.99 3.43
N ASN A 118 27.88 14.22 2.76
CA ASN A 118 26.65 14.73 2.14
C ASN A 118 25.39 14.30 2.95
N LYS A 119 24.20 14.49 2.39
CA LYS A 119 22.91 14.15 3.03
C LYS A 119 22.24 12.95 2.36
N ILE A 120 23.03 12.02 1.81
CA ILE A 120 22.51 10.91 1.01
C ILE A 120 21.71 9.98 1.92
N GLU A 121 20.40 9.87 1.67
CA GLU A 121 19.51 8.94 2.36
C GLU A 121 19.24 7.69 1.50
N THR A 122 19.29 7.81 0.17
CA THR A 122 18.94 6.74 -0.77
C THR A 122 19.97 6.58 -1.89
N ILE A 123 20.28 5.33 -2.23
CA ILE A 123 21.10 4.94 -3.38
C ILE A 123 20.30 3.86 -4.12
N THR A 124 20.20 3.92 -5.44
CA THR A 124 19.48 2.92 -6.23
C THR A 124 20.38 1.75 -6.63
N LYS A 125 19.77 0.59 -6.96
CA LYS A 125 20.45 -0.70 -7.13
C LYS A 125 21.60 -0.67 -8.14
N ASN A 126 21.46 0.08 -9.23
CA ASN A 126 22.43 0.11 -10.33
C ASN A 126 23.32 1.37 -10.28
N ALA A 127 23.44 2.05 -9.14
CA ALA A 127 24.19 3.31 -9.04
C ALA A 127 25.68 3.17 -9.40
N PHE A 128 26.34 2.08 -8.96
CA PHE A 128 27.77 1.80 -9.21
C PHE A 128 28.01 0.79 -10.34
N ARG A 129 27.01 0.56 -11.20
CA ARG A 129 27.09 -0.43 -12.28
C ARG A 129 28.26 -0.14 -13.24
N GLY A 130 29.03 -1.18 -13.57
CA GLY A 130 30.17 -1.10 -14.48
C GLY A 130 31.47 -0.56 -13.90
N LEU A 131 31.55 -0.21 -12.61
CA LEU A 131 32.77 0.26 -11.94
C LEU A 131 33.75 -0.88 -11.57
N ARG A 132 34.12 -1.71 -12.55
CA ARG A 132 34.93 -2.92 -12.33
C ARG A 132 36.35 -2.67 -11.84
N GLY A 133 36.93 -1.51 -12.17
CA GLY A 133 38.27 -1.11 -11.72
C GLY A 133 38.32 -0.56 -10.30
N LEU A 134 37.19 -0.40 -9.60
CA LEU A 134 37.11 0.33 -8.34
C LEU A 134 37.79 -0.44 -7.20
N THR A 135 38.85 0.14 -6.63
CA THR A 135 39.63 -0.39 -5.51
C THR A 135 39.24 0.24 -4.18
N TYR A 136 38.82 1.51 -4.15
CA TYR A 136 38.44 2.23 -2.94
C TYR A 136 37.09 2.95 -3.10
N LEU A 137 36.15 2.68 -2.20
CA LEU A 137 34.85 3.35 -2.13
C LEU A 137 34.58 3.95 -0.75
N SER A 138 34.41 5.28 -0.65
CA SER A 138 33.94 5.91 0.58
C SER A 138 32.57 6.56 0.41
N LEU A 139 31.65 6.15 1.29
CA LEU A 139 30.32 6.74 1.50
C LEU A 139 30.20 7.30 2.93
N ALA A 140 31.32 7.65 3.56
CA ALA A 140 31.36 8.06 4.96
C ALA A 140 30.61 9.38 5.23
N ASN A 141 30.07 9.51 6.46
CA ASN A 141 29.40 10.71 6.97
C ASN A 141 28.20 11.18 6.14
N ASN A 142 27.40 10.24 5.59
CA ASN A 142 26.11 10.51 4.95
C ASN A 142 24.94 10.23 5.91
N LYS A 143 23.72 10.03 5.39
CA LYS A 143 22.50 9.71 6.17
C LYS A 143 21.83 8.41 5.69
N ILE A 144 22.65 7.50 5.16
CA ILE A 144 22.19 6.24 4.59
C ILE A 144 21.58 5.37 5.69
N ARG A 145 20.35 4.89 5.46
CA ARG A 145 19.63 3.99 6.38
C ARG A 145 19.71 2.52 5.95
N PHE A 146 19.72 2.28 4.65
CA PHE A 146 19.96 0.99 4.04
C PHE A 146 20.64 1.15 2.66
N LEU A 147 21.26 0.09 2.17
CA LEU A 147 21.75 0.00 0.79
C LEU A 147 20.97 -1.10 0.05
N PRO A 148 20.67 -0.95 -1.26
CA PRO A 148 19.98 -1.98 -2.05
C PRO A 148 20.88 -3.18 -2.35
N ARG A 149 20.32 -4.40 -2.33
CA ARG A 149 21.06 -5.62 -2.66
C ARG A 149 21.61 -5.60 -4.09
N GLY A 150 22.88 -6.01 -4.22
CA GLY A 150 23.58 -6.06 -5.50
C GLY A 150 24.25 -4.73 -5.90
N LEU A 151 24.19 -3.70 -5.05
CA LEU A 151 24.90 -2.43 -5.27
C LEU A 151 26.41 -2.61 -5.52
N PHE A 152 27.01 -3.63 -4.92
CA PHE A 152 28.43 -3.96 -5.05
C PHE A 152 28.72 -5.13 -6.01
N PHE A 153 27.74 -5.54 -6.83
CA PHE A 153 27.86 -6.74 -7.67
C PHE A 153 28.92 -6.62 -8.78
N ASP A 154 29.09 -5.43 -9.37
CA ASP A 154 30.08 -5.17 -10.43
C ASP A 154 31.45 -4.68 -9.87
N LEU A 155 31.65 -4.67 -8.55
CA LEU A 155 32.84 -4.09 -7.89
C LEU A 155 33.93 -5.15 -7.64
N ASP A 156 34.33 -5.85 -8.70
CA ASP A 156 35.24 -7.00 -8.64
C ASP A 156 36.62 -6.68 -8.02
N SER A 157 37.10 -5.44 -8.15
CA SER A 157 38.44 -5.01 -7.73
C SER A 157 38.48 -4.35 -6.34
N LEU A 158 37.36 -4.34 -5.58
CA LEU A 158 37.23 -3.54 -4.37
C LEU A 158 38.10 -4.06 -3.23
N LEU A 159 39.05 -3.23 -2.78
CA LEU A 159 40.00 -3.52 -1.71
C LEU A 159 39.60 -2.86 -0.38
N GLU A 160 38.98 -1.68 -0.41
CA GLU A 160 38.59 -0.95 0.80
C GLU A 160 37.24 -0.23 0.64
N ILE A 161 36.44 -0.25 1.71
CA ILE A 161 35.17 0.48 1.77
C ILE A 161 34.97 1.20 3.12
N ASP A 162 34.61 2.49 3.07
CA ASP A 162 34.24 3.26 4.25
C ASP A 162 32.74 3.62 4.24
N LEU A 163 32.04 3.16 5.28
CA LEU A 163 30.61 3.38 5.51
C LEU A 163 30.34 4.10 6.85
N ARG A 164 31.37 4.60 7.54
CA ARG A 164 31.26 5.26 8.86
C ARG A 164 30.32 6.47 8.84
N GLY A 165 29.80 6.84 10.01
CA GLY A 165 29.00 8.07 10.18
C GLY A 165 27.61 8.05 9.52
N ASN A 166 27.18 6.92 8.97
CA ASN A 166 25.82 6.69 8.45
C ASN A 166 24.83 6.27 9.55
N SER A 167 23.56 6.06 9.19
CA SER A 167 22.46 5.80 10.13
C SER A 167 21.75 4.47 9.85
N PHE A 168 22.54 3.40 9.70
CA PHE A 168 22.06 2.08 9.28
C PHE A 168 21.01 1.48 10.22
N GLN A 169 19.93 0.96 9.65
CA GLN A 169 18.91 0.19 10.34
C GLN A 169 19.24 -1.31 10.24
N CYS A 170 19.64 -1.91 11.35
CA CYS A 170 20.09 -3.30 11.43
C CYS A 170 18.91 -4.27 11.52
N GLY A 171 18.09 -4.27 10.48
CA GLY A 171 17.01 -5.23 10.27
C GLY A 171 17.17 -5.96 8.93
N CYS A 172 16.08 -6.55 8.44
CA CYS A 172 16.08 -7.33 7.21
C CYS A 172 16.59 -6.56 5.97
N GLU A 173 16.29 -5.26 5.84
CA GLU A 173 16.72 -4.41 4.71
C GLU A 173 18.25 -4.40 4.50
N ASN A 174 19.02 -4.51 5.59
CA ASN A 174 20.49 -4.55 5.55
C ASN A 174 21.05 -5.97 5.77
N LYS A 175 20.22 -7.02 5.80
CA LYS A 175 20.70 -8.42 6.01
C LYS A 175 21.73 -8.82 4.96
N TRP A 176 21.55 -8.42 3.70
CA TRP A 176 22.52 -8.69 2.64
C TRP A 176 23.85 -7.95 2.89
N LEU A 177 23.81 -6.71 3.39
CA LEU A 177 25.00 -5.91 3.70
C LEU A 177 25.76 -6.51 4.88
N MET A 178 25.06 -6.89 5.96
CA MET A 178 25.64 -7.61 7.10
C MET A 178 26.29 -8.94 6.67
N THR A 179 25.70 -9.64 5.71
CA THR A 179 26.24 -10.88 5.16
C THR A 179 27.47 -10.62 4.28
N TRP A 180 27.41 -9.58 3.43
CA TRP A 180 28.54 -9.17 2.57
C TRP A 180 29.74 -8.73 3.42
N LEU A 181 29.52 -7.94 4.47
CA LEU A 181 30.55 -7.45 5.38
C LEU A 181 31.28 -8.56 6.17
N LYS A 182 30.64 -9.71 6.37
CA LYS A 182 31.27 -10.90 6.98
C LYS A 182 32.09 -11.73 5.99
N ASN A 183 31.75 -11.68 4.72
CA ASN A 183 32.29 -12.57 3.68
C ASN A 183 33.20 -11.84 2.67
N THR A 184 33.29 -10.51 2.74
CA THR A 184 34.11 -9.70 1.85
C THR A 184 35.59 -9.78 2.23
N ASN A 185 36.46 -9.74 1.22
CA ASN A 185 37.90 -9.63 1.40
C ASN A 185 38.36 -8.15 1.50
N ALA A 186 37.46 -7.19 1.26
CA ALA A 186 37.76 -5.78 1.37
C ALA A 186 37.94 -5.35 2.83
N THR A 187 38.87 -4.43 3.10
CA THR A 187 38.96 -3.76 4.40
C THR A 187 37.74 -2.88 4.61
N VAL A 188 37.09 -3.03 5.77
CA VAL A 188 35.90 -2.25 6.12
C VAL A 188 36.14 -1.53 7.44
N SER A 189 35.89 -0.23 7.46
CA SER A 189 35.86 0.55 8.71
C SER A 189 34.71 0.14 9.64
N ASP A 190 34.86 0.34 10.95
CA ASP A 190 33.83 0.02 11.95
C ASP A 190 32.48 0.73 11.69
N VAL A 191 31.46 -0.02 11.28
CA VAL A 191 30.09 0.48 11.07
C VAL A 191 29.21 0.10 12.26
N PHE A 192 28.41 1.05 12.74
CA PHE A 192 27.49 0.86 13.87
C PHE A 192 26.03 1.03 13.45
N CYS A 193 25.15 0.27 14.13
CA CYS A 193 23.70 0.35 13.98
C CYS A 193 23.12 1.61 14.64
N ALA A 194 22.25 2.32 13.93
CA ALA A 194 21.47 3.43 14.49
C ALA A 194 20.13 2.95 15.11
N GLY A 195 19.60 1.83 14.62
CA GLY A 195 18.40 1.15 15.11
C GLY A 195 18.33 -0.29 14.58
N PRO A 196 17.31 -1.09 14.95
CA PRO A 196 16.30 -0.80 15.98
C PRO A 196 16.93 -0.67 17.37
N SER A 197 16.14 -0.25 18.37
CA SER A 197 16.62 0.13 19.72
C SER A 197 17.58 -0.90 20.34
N ASP A 198 17.26 -2.18 20.22
CA ASP A 198 18.00 -3.31 20.82
C ASP A 198 19.31 -3.62 20.10
N MET A 199 19.48 -3.10 18.88
CA MET A 199 20.70 -3.21 18.08
C MET A 199 21.52 -1.92 18.04
N LYS A 200 21.00 -0.80 18.54
CA LYS A 200 21.66 0.51 18.51
C LYS A 200 23.07 0.45 19.13
N SER A 201 24.02 1.10 18.46
CA SER A 201 25.45 1.12 18.81
C SER A 201 26.18 -0.24 18.76
N LYS A 202 25.54 -1.34 18.32
CA LYS A 202 26.24 -2.59 18.01
C LYS A 202 26.94 -2.47 16.65
N ARG A 203 28.06 -3.18 16.49
CA ARG A 203 28.83 -3.26 15.23
C ARG A 203 28.09 -4.11 14.21
N LEU A 204 27.94 -3.59 13.00
CA LEU A 204 27.17 -4.23 11.91
C LEU A 204 27.71 -5.62 11.54
N ASN A 205 29.05 -5.78 11.60
CA ASN A 205 29.75 -7.02 11.26
C ASN A 205 29.61 -8.10 12.34
N ASP A 206 29.44 -7.72 13.61
CA ASP A 206 29.47 -8.65 14.75
C ASP A 206 28.09 -9.23 15.10
N LEU A 207 27.03 -8.64 14.54
CA LEU A 207 25.66 -9.07 14.80
C LEU A 207 25.39 -10.48 14.24
N PRO A 208 24.58 -11.32 14.94
CA PRO A 208 24.07 -12.55 14.34
C PRO A 208 23.21 -12.18 13.11
N ILE A 209 23.38 -12.92 12.01
CA ILE A 209 22.51 -12.77 10.84
C ILE A 209 21.12 -13.27 11.30
N PRO A 210 20.03 -12.49 11.16
CA PRO A 210 18.71 -12.91 11.62
C PRO A 210 18.32 -14.28 11.02
N PRO A 211 18.11 -15.32 11.84
CA PRO A 211 17.66 -16.62 11.36
C PRO A 211 16.20 -16.52 10.92
N GLY A 212 15.90 -17.12 9.76
CA GLY A 212 14.59 -17.00 9.09
C GLY A 212 14.66 -16.26 7.75
N GLU A 213 13.64 -16.45 6.93
CA GLU A 213 13.46 -15.73 5.67
C GLU A 213 13.00 -14.29 5.97
N CYS A 214 13.56 -13.29 5.29
CA CYS A 214 13.28 -11.88 5.58
C CYS A 214 12.01 -11.41 4.87
N ILE A 215 10.95 -12.19 4.99
CA ILE A 215 9.70 -12.00 4.26
C ILE A 215 8.82 -10.99 5.00
N SER A 216 8.69 -9.82 4.39
CA SER A 216 7.60 -8.87 4.64
C SER A 216 6.46 -9.13 3.66
N THR A 217 5.47 -8.25 3.68
CA THR A 217 4.36 -8.23 2.73
C THR A 217 4.26 -6.86 2.07
N ASP A 218 3.50 -6.71 1.00
CA ASP A 218 3.06 -5.40 0.54
C ASP A 218 1.65 -5.41 -0.05
N PHE A 219 1.02 -4.24 -0.07
CA PHE A 219 -0.24 -3.98 -0.76
C PHE A 219 0.03 -3.20 -2.04
N LEU A 220 -0.06 -3.88 -3.19
CA LEU A 220 0.08 -3.29 -4.52
C LEU A 220 -1.29 -3.06 -5.14
N ARG A 221 -1.47 -1.95 -5.87
CA ARG A 221 -2.73 -1.69 -6.60
C ARG A 221 -2.85 -2.66 -7.77
N HIS A 222 -3.83 -3.56 -7.69
CA HIS A 222 -4.17 -4.55 -8.73
C HIS A 222 -5.11 -3.95 -9.77
N GLN A 223 -6.31 -3.55 -9.35
CA GLN A 223 -7.38 -3.06 -10.22
C GLN A 223 -7.96 -1.75 -9.70
N SER A 224 -8.45 -0.90 -10.61
CA SER A 224 -9.26 0.28 -10.28
C SER A 224 -10.60 0.15 -10.99
N ILE A 225 -11.66 0.02 -10.21
CA ILE A 225 -13.01 -0.24 -10.68
C ILE A 225 -13.73 1.11 -10.78
N PRO A 226 -14.24 1.52 -11.96
CA PRO A 226 -14.78 2.86 -12.21
C PRO A 226 -16.21 3.05 -11.64
N ILE A 227 -16.44 2.56 -10.43
CA ILE A 227 -17.71 2.60 -9.70
C ILE A 227 -17.43 3.30 -8.36
N GLN A 228 -18.26 4.29 -8.04
CA GLN A 228 -18.37 4.87 -6.70
C GLN A 228 -19.29 3.97 -5.88
N SER A 229 -18.84 3.55 -4.70
CA SER A 229 -19.54 2.56 -3.87
C SER A 229 -19.52 2.93 -2.38
N MET A 230 -20.55 2.48 -1.66
CA MET A 230 -20.66 2.63 -0.20
C MET A 230 -20.17 1.36 0.51
N SER A 231 -20.73 0.21 0.15
CA SER A 231 -20.36 -1.10 0.70
C SER A 231 -19.91 -2.04 -0.41
N ALA A 232 -19.06 -3.00 -0.06
CA ALA A 232 -18.64 -4.10 -0.90
C ALA A 232 -18.62 -5.37 -0.04
N ASP A 233 -19.44 -6.36 -0.40
CA ASP A 233 -19.56 -7.65 0.29
C ASP A 233 -19.11 -8.77 -0.64
N ILE A 234 -18.47 -9.80 -0.09
CA ILE A 234 -17.80 -10.86 -0.87
C ILE A 234 -18.44 -12.19 -0.52
N PHE A 235 -18.76 -12.99 -1.54
CA PHE A 235 -19.25 -14.35 -1.37
C PHE A 235 -18.68 -15.29 -2.43
N SER A 236 -18.59 -16.57 -2.06
CA SER A 236 -18.21 -17.64 -2.98
C SER A 236 -19.43 -18.51 -3.28
N PHE A 237 -19.67 -18.85 -4.54
CA PHE A 237 -20.77 -19.70 -4.95
C PHE A 237 -20.38 -20.55 -6.16
N LYS A 238 -20.55 -21.88 -6.04
CA LYS A 238 -20.11 -22.87 -7.06
C LYS A 238 -18.63 -22.71 -7.44
N ASP A 239 -17.78 -22.56 -6.43
CA ASP A 239 -16.32 -22.35 -6.54
C ASP A 239 -15.86 -21.05 -7.21
N ASP A 240 -16.78 -20.22 -7.72
CA ASP A 240 -16.51 -18.86 -8.20
C ASP A 240 -16.69 -17.81 -7.10
N ILE A 241 -15.95 -16.70 -7.21
CA ILE A 241 -15.91 -15.62 -6.21
C ILE A 241 -16.58 -14.37 -6.78
N PHE A 242 -17.49 -13.80 -6.00
CA PHE A 242 -18.31 -12.66 -6.37
C PHE A 242 -18.15 -11.50 -5.38
N VAL A 243 -18.37 -10.28 -5.87
CA VAL A 243 -18.40 -9.05 -5.06
C VAL A 243 -19.69 -8.29 -5.34
N ALA A 244 -20.53 -8.11 -4.33
CA ALA A 244 -21.73 -7.28 -4.40
C ALA A 244 -21.41 -5.87 -3.87
N MET A 245 -21.51 -4.85 -4.73
CA MET A 245 -21.24 -3.45 -4.36
C MET A 245 -22.50 -2.59 -4.39
N ALA A 246 -22.77 -1.86 -3.32
CA ALA A 246 -23.77 -0.81 -3.31
C ALA A 246 -23.23 0.43 -4.03
N ALA A 247 -23.83 0.81 -5.15
CA ALA A 247 -23.45 1.98 -5.95
C ALA A 247 -24.58 3.02 -5.97
N PRO A 248 -24.68 3.93 -4.98
CA PRO A 248 -25.79 4.87 -4.86
C PRO A 248 -26.00 5.73 -6.11
N ASN A 249 -24.91 6.23 -6.69
CA ASN A 249 -24.93 7.12 -7.85
C ASN A 249 -25.34 6.39 -9.15
N SER A 250 -25.16 5.07 -9.20
CA SER A 250 -25.63 4.22 -10.30
C SER A 250 -27.04 3.66 -10.07
N ASN A 251 -27.65 3.91 -8.91
CA ASN A 251 -28.94 3.34 -8.49
C ASN A 251 -28.97 1.81 -8.68
N SER A 252 -27.91 1.13 -8.20
CA SER A 252 -27.82 -0.32 -8.32
C SER A 252 -26.93 -0.97 -7.26
N CYS A 253 -27.20 -2.25 -7.02
CA CYS A 253 -26.23 -3.21 -6.51
C CYS A 253 -25.52 -3.83 -7.72
N VAL A 254 -24.22 -3.57 -7.86
CA VAL A 254 -23.41 -4.14 -8.96
C VAL A 254 -22.78 -5.43 -8.45
N VAL A 255 -23.10 -6.55 -9.08
CA VAL A 255 -22.47 -7.84 -8.79
C VAL A 255 -21.32 -8.03 -9.79
N MET A 256 -20.13 -8.26 -9.26
CA MET A 256 -18.93 -8.62 -10.01
C MET A 256 -18.53 -10.06 -9.73
N GLU A 257 -17.80 -10.66 -10.66
CA GLU A 257 -17.30 -12.03 -10.64
C GLU A 257 -15.80 -12.00 -10.92
N TRP A 258 -15.05 -12.91 -10.32
CA TRP A 258 -13.62 -13.09 -10.58
C TRP A 258 -13.37 -13.85 -11.89
N ASP A 259 -12.63 -13.25 -12.81
CA ASP A 259 -12.20 -13.89 -14.06
C ASP A 259 -10.86 -14.61 -13.85
N HIS A 260 -10.89 -15.95 -13.88
CA HIS A 260 -9.71 -16.79 -13.70
C HIS A 260 -8.69 -16.72 -14.86
N ILE A 261 -9.08 -16.18 -16.03
CA ILE A 261 -8.22 -16.06 -17.22
C ILE A 261 -7.55 -14.69 -17.25
N GLU A 262 -8.33 -13.61 -17.10
CA GLU A 262 -7.79 -12.24 -17.09
C GLU A 262 -7.25 -11.81 -15.72
N LEU A 263 -7.50 -12.60 -14.66
CA LEU A 263 -7.12 -12.33 -13.27
C LEU A 263 -7.64 -10.98 -12.76
N ASN A 264 -8.89 -10.64 -13.09
CA ASN A 264 -9.53 -9.39 -12.72
C ASN A 264 -10.99 -9.60 -12.29
N PHE A 265 -11.60 -8.60 -11.66
CA PHE A 265 -13.04 -8.59 -11.45
C PHE A 265 -13.76 -8.03 -12.69
N ARG A 266 -14.68 -8.81 -13.24
CA ARG A 266 -15.60 -8.42 -14.32
C ARG A 266 -17.01 -8.21 -13.80
N LYS A 267 -17.85 -7.46 -14.52
CA LYS A 267 -19.25 -7.26 -14.13
C LYS A 267 -20.07 -8.50 -14.52
N PHE A 268 -20.82 -9.04 -13.55
CA PHE A 268 -21.70 -10.19 -13.72
C PHE A 268 -23.16 -9.77 -13.88
N ASP A 269 -23.73 -9.07 -12.88
CA ASP A 269 -25.14 -8.65 -12.87
C ASP A 269 -25.31 -7.23 -12.26
N ASN A 270 -26.52 -6.68 -12.35
CA ASN A 270 -26.83 -5.31 -11.95
C ASN A 270 -28.26 -5.17 -11.42
N ILE A 271 -28.44 -5.39 -10.12
CA ILE A 271 -29.73 -5.26 -9.46
C ILE A 271 -30.06 -3.78 -9.31
N THR A 272 -31.15 -3.30 -9.90
CA THR A 272 -31.55 -1.88 -9.86
C THR A 272 -32.28 -1.53 -8.56
N GLY A 273 -31.96 -0.38 -7.97
CA GLY A 273 -32.55 0.10 -6.71
C GLY A 273 -32.27 1.60 -6.48
N LYS A 274 -33.21 2.34 -5.89
CA LYS A 274 -33.08 3.80 -5.76
C LYS A 274 -32.21 4.16 -4.55
N SER A 275 -31.03 4.72 -4.80
CA SER A 275 -30.05 5.08 -3.76
C SER A 275 -29.73 3.90 -2.85
N VAL A 276 -29.21 2.82 -3.44
CA VAL A 276 -28.72 1.63 -2.71
C VAL A 276 -27.56 2.01 -1.79
N VAL A 277 -27.63 1.58 -0.52
CA VAL A 277 -26.61 1.86 0.51
C VAL A 277 -25.87 0.59 0.92
N GLY A 278 -26.62 -0.49 1.16
CA GLY A 278 -26.12 -1.80 1.53
C GLY A 278 -26.41 -2.84 0.45
N CYS A 279 -25.40 -3.67 0.18
CA CYS A 279 -25.49 -4.90 -0.58
C CYS A 279 -24.85 -6.00 0.25
N LYS A 280 -25.66 -6.83 0.92
CA LYS A 280 -25.16 -7.90 1.79
C LYS A 280 -25.63 -9.24 1.28
N SER A 281 -24.72 -10.16 1.05
CA SER A 281 -25.01 -11.51 0.58
C SER A 281 -25.31 -12.42 1.78
N VAL A 282 -26.14 -13.45 1.53
CA VAL A 282 -26.32 -14.56 2.47
C VAL A 282 -26.53 -15.85 1.70
N LEU A 283 -25.83 -16.89 2.11
CA LEU A 283 -25.92 -18.22 1.52
C LEU A 283 -26.76 -19.11 2.44
N ILE A 284 -27.94 -19.46 1.97
CA ILE A 284 -28.88 -20.33 2.69
C ILE A 284 -29.03 -21.60 1.88
N GLU A 285 -28.58 -22.72 2.45
CA GLU A 285 -28.48 -24.03 1.80
C GLU A 285 -27.62 -23.99 0.51
N ASN A 286 -28.26 -23.92 -0.65
CA ASN A 286 -27.63 -23.84 -1.96
C ASN A 286 -28.17 -22.64 -2.79
N HIS A 287 -28.69 -21.64 -2.09
CA HIS A 287 -29.23 -20.41 -2.69
C HIS A 287 -28.45 -19.20 -2.22
N VAL A 288 -28.00 -18.37 -3.17
CA VAL A 288 -27.49 -17.03 -2.87
C VAL A 288 -28.66 -16.06 -2.82
N LEU A 289 -28.78 -15.34 -1.72
CA LEU A 289 -29.62 -14.15 -1.59
C LEU A 289 -28.73 -12.91 -1.48
N ILE A 290 -29.18 -11.78 -2.04
CA ILE A 290 -28.58 -10.46 -1.83
C ILE A 290 -29.64 -9.54 -1.25
N ILE A 291 -29.38 -9.02 -0.05
CA ILE A 291 -30.20 -8.03 0.63
C ILE A 291 -29.74 -6.64 0.17
N VAL A 292 -30.66 -5.90 -0.44
CA VAL A 292 -30.41 -4.59 -1.06
C VAL A 292 -31.17 -3.52 -0.27
N THR A 293 -30.44 -2.75 0.54
CA THR A 293 -31.02 -1.67 1.35
C THR A 293 -31.01 -0.34 0.61
N GLN A 294 -32.11 0.41 0.68
CA GLN A 294 -32.34 1.60 -0.14
C GLN A 294 -32.88 2.78 0.69
N LEU A 295 -32.42 4.00 0.42
CA LEU A 295 -32.94 5.21 1.07
C LEU A 295 -34.34 5.63 0.59
N PHE A 296 -34.78 5.09 -0.55
CA PHE A 296 -36.06 5.39 -1.21
C PHE A 296 -36.62 4.14 -1.90
N GLY A 297 -37.94 3.95 -1.87
CA GLY A 297 -38.62 2.85 -2.57
C GLY A 297 -38.78 1.55 -1.77
N GLY A 298 -38.13 1.43 -0.61
CA GLY A 298 -38.12 0.23 0.21
C GLY A 298 -36.89 -0.64 -0.03
N SER A 299 -36.59 -1.52 0.93
CA SER A 299 -35.48 -2.48 0.80
C SER A 299 -36.02 -3.82 0.30
N HIS A 300 -35.21 -4.58 -0.43
CA HIS A 300 -35.64 -5.82 -1.07
C HIS A 300 -34.54 -6.89 -0.97
N ILE A 301 -34.95 -8.15 -1.03
CA ILE A 301 -34.08 -9.33 -1.06
C ILE A 301 -34.22 -9.96 -2.44
N TYR A 302 -33.10 -10.22 -3.09
CA TYR A 302 -33.04 -10.85 -4.40
C TYR A 302 -32.43 -12.25 -4.28
N LYS A 303 -32.95 -13.20 -5.04
CA LYS A 303 -32.47 -14.59 -5.11
C LYS A 303 -31.81 -14.85 -6.45
N PHE A 304 -30.69 -15.57 -6.47
CA PHE A 304 -30.08 -16.00 -7.72
C PHE A 304 -30.94 -17.06 -8.43
N ASP A 305 -31.28 -16.80 -9.70
CA ASP A 305 -31.93 -17.75 -10.58
C ASP A 305 -30.91 -18.30 -11.59
N GLY A 306 -30.57 -19.58 -11.42
CA GLY A 306 -29.63 -20.29 -12.28
C GLY A 306 -30.12 -20.60 -13.69
N GLN A 307 -31.42 -20.49 -13.99
CA GLN A 307 -31.95 -20.61 -15.36
C GLN A 307 -31.80 -19.31 -16.14
N GLN A 308 -31.99 -18.17 -15.47
CA GLN A 308 -31.87 -16.84 -16.06
C GLN A 308 -30.48 -16.21 -15.88
N ASN A 309 -29.58 -16.89 -15.14
CA ASN A 309 -28.24 -16.44 -14.76
C ASN A 309 -28.20 -15.00 -14.20
N LYS A 310 -29.16 -14.67 -13.32
CA LYS A 310 -29.34 -13.32 -12.77
C LYS A 310 -30.04 -13.35 -11.41
N PHE A 311 -30.02 -12.24 -10.71
CA PHE A 311 -30.77 -12.04 -9.47
C PHE A 311 -32.19 -11.55 -9.75
N ILE A 312 -33.19 -12.25 -9.20
CA ILE A 312 -34.62 -11.91 -9.28
C ILE A 312 -35.14 -11.48 -7.92
N ASN A 313 -36.12 -10.56 -7.87
CA ASN A 313 -36.71 -10.13 -6.60
C ASN A 313 -37.42 -11.31 -5.93
N PHE A 314 -37.03 -11.61 -4.70
CA PHE A 314 -37.53 -12.73 -3.89
C PHE A 314 -38.48 -12.24 -2.80
N GLN A 315 -38.15 -11.13 -2.13
CA GLN A 315 -38.96 -10.58 -1.05
C GLN A 315 -38.81 -9.06 -0.95
N THR A 316 -39.89 -8.34 -0.67
CA THR A 316 -39.85 -6.93 -0.25
C THR A 316 -39.80 -6.86 1.27
N ILE A 317 -38.88 -6.08 1.82
CA ILE A 317 -38.75 -5.88 3.27
C ILE A 317 -39.80 -4.85 3.73
N GLU A 318 -40.46 -5.15 4.84
CA GLU A 318 -41.47 -4.28 5.45
C GLU A 318 -40.87 -2.92 5.82
N VAL A 319 -41.42 -1.84 5.25
CA VAL A 319 -40.88 -0.47 5.39
C VAL A 319 -41.40 0.25 6.63
N PHE A 320 -42.42 -0.30 7.33
CA PHE A 320 -43.16 0.41 8.38
C PHE A 320 -42.30 1.09 9.45
N ASN A 321 -41.18 0.46 9.83
CA ASN A 321 -40.25 0.96 10.84
C ASN A 321 -38.82 1.23 10.32
N ILE A 322 -38.61 1.22 8.99
CA ILE A 322 -37.31 1.54 8.36
C ILE A 322 -37.48 2.78 7.48
N SER A 323 -36.64 3.79 7.71
CA SER A 323 -36.73 5.10 7.09
C SER A 323 -35.40 5.53 6.44
N LYS A 324 -34.25 5.31 7.09
CA LYS A 324 -32.91 5.63 6.57
C LYS A 324 -31.88 4.54 6.93
N PRO A 325 -31.93 3.39 6.24
CA PRO A 325 -30.92 2.34 6.42
C PRO A 325 -29.52 2.88 6.10
N ASN A 326 -28.57 2.65 6.99
CA ASN A 326 -27.18 3.09 6.85
C ASN A 326 -26.21 1.90 6.73
N ASP A 327 -26.43 0.86 7.54
CA ASP A 327 -25.63 -0.35 7.58
C ASP A 327 -26.52 -1.61 7.63
N ILE A 328 -25.94 -2.76 7.29
CA ILE A 328 -26.57 -4.08 7.37
C ILE A 328 -25.54 -5.15 7.75
N GLU A 329 -25.77 -5.83 8.88
CA GLU A 329 -24.94 -6.94 9.32
C GLU A 329 -25.73 -8.27 9.32
N VAL A 330 -25.10 -9.32 8.80
CA VAL A 330 -25.71 -10.66 8.62
C VAL A 330 -24.94 -11.66 9.48
N PHE A 331 -25.66 -12.42 10.29
CA PHE A 331 -25.04 -13.36 11.23
C PHE A 331 -25.91 -14.61 11.45
N GLN A 332 -25.26 -15.70 11.84
CA GLN A 332 -25.93 -16.92 12.27
C GLN A 332 -25.85 -17.06 13.78
N MET A 333 -26.96 -17.43 14.42
CA MET A 333 -27.05 -17.60 15.87
C MET A 333 -27.99 -18.78 16.18
N GLU A 334 -27.54 -19.70 17.02
CA GLU A 334 -28.31 -20.89 17.43
C GLU A 334 -28.91 -21.65 16.21
N GLY A 335 -28.09 -21.80 15.15
CA GLY A 335 -28.44 -22.48 13.90
C GLY A 335 -29.27 -21.65 12.91
N HIS A 336 -29.83 -20.52 13.31
CA HIS A 336 -30.72 -19.70 12.48
C HIS A 336 -30.01 -18.50 11.88
N TRP A 337 -30.41 -18.11 10.67
CA TRP A 337 -29.95 -16.89 10.02
C TRP A 337 -30.72 -15.66 10.49
N TYR A 338 -29.97 -14.59 10.75
CA TYR A 338 -30.49 -13.28 11.10
C TYR A 338 -29.76 -12.20 10.29
N PHE A 339 -30.42 -11.05 10.12
CA PHE A 339 -29.74 -9.82 9.76
C PHE A 339 -30.34 -8.64 10.51
N VAL A 340 -29.53 -7.62 10.77
CA VAL A 340 -30.00 -6.33 11.30
C VAL A 340 -29.87 -5.27 10.21
N ILE A 341 -30.92 -4.48 9.99
CA ILE A 341 -30.81 -3.21 9.25
C ILE A 341 -30.70 -2.09 10.28
N VAL A 342 -29.66 -1.29 10.13
CA VAL A 342 -29.33 -0.20 11.05
C VAL A 342 -29.92 1.11 10.54
N ASP A 343 -30.76 1.79 11.32
CA ASP A 343 -31.45 3.02 10.88
C ASP A 343 -30.84 4.29 11.49
N SER A 344 -30.42 5.21 10.61
CA SER A 344 -29.80 6.48 10.97
C SER A 344 -30.79 7.62 11.23
N SER A 345 -32.10 7.35 11.14
CA SER A 345 -33.17 8.31 11.42
C SER A 345 -33.89 8.01 12.72
N LYS A 346 -34.25 9.07 13.45
CA LYS A 346 -35.00 8.96 14.71
C LYS A 346 -36.43 8.39 14.58
N ALA A 347 -36.96 8.32 13.36
CA ALA A 347 -38.31 7.83 13.10
C ALA A 347 -38.33 6.37 12.64
N GLY A 348 -37.19 5.86 12.15
CA GLY A 348 -36.97 4.43 11.98
C GLY A 348 -36.45 3.82 13.28
N MET A 349 -36.39 2.49 13.29
CA MET A 349 -35.75 1.71 14.35
C MET A 349 -34.83 0.68 13.70
N SER A 350 -33.64 0.50 14.27
CA SER A 350 -32.77 -0.60 13.86
C SER A 350 -33.51 -1.92 14.08
N THR A 351 -33.66 -2.72 13.03
CA THR A 351 -34.60 -3.85 13.00
C THR A 351 -33.88 -5.15 12.71
N LEU A 352 -34.01 -6.10 13.64
CA LEU A 352 -33.55 -7.48 13.50
C LEU A 352 -34.61 -8.29 12.74
N TYR A 353 -34.17 -8.98 11.70
CA TYR A 353 -34.95 -9.91 10.91
C TYR A 353 -34.45 -11.34 11.14
N LYS A 354 -35.37 -12.29 11.15
CA LYS A 354 -35.08 -13.73 11.28
C LYS A 354 -35.48 -14.46 10.00
N TRP A 355 -34.64 -15.39 9.54
CA TRP A 355 -35.02 -16.36 8.51
C TRP A 355 -36.04 -17.35 9.07
N THR A 356 -37.18 -17.44 8.39
CA THR A 356 -38.20 -18.47 8.56
C THR A 356 -38.22 -19.30 7.28
N ASP A 357 -38.27 -20.62 7.42
CA ASP A 357 -38.59 -21.52 6.31
C ASP A 357 -39.82 -22.35 6.68
N GLN A 358 -40.98 -21.94 6.16
CA GLN A 358 -42.25 -22.64 6.31
C GLN A 358 -42.98 -22.67 4.96
N PRO A 359 -42.53 -23.52 4.02
CA PRO A 359 -43.06 -23.56 2.66
C PRO A 359 -44.54 -23.97 2.63
N GLU A 360 -45.00 -24.80 3.56
CA GLU A 360 -46.41 -25.18 3.72
C GLU A 360 -47.34 -23.99 4.01
N ARG A 361 -46.79 -22.86 4.49
CA ARG A 361 -47.53 -21.62 4.79
C ARG A 361 -47.22 -20.48 3.81
N ASN A 362 -46.36 -20.71 2.82
CA ASN A 362 -45.71 -19.66 2.01
C ASN A 362 -44.94 -18.62 2.86
N GLU A 363 -44.43 -19.02 4.02
CA GLU A 363 -43.69 -18.16 4.97
C GLU A 363 -42.17 -18.44 4.90
N THR A 364 -41.62 -18.62 3.69
CA THR A 364 -40.17 -18.76 3.48
C THR A 364 -39.55 -17.41 3.12
N GLY A 365 -38.77 -16.85 4.04
CA GLY A 365 -38.20 -15.50 3.90
C GLY A 365 -37.65 -14.93 5.21
N PHE A 366 -37.25 -13.67 5.18
CA PHE A 366 -36.82 -12.92 6.36
C PHE A 366 -37.94 -12.02 6.89
N TYR A 367 -38.33 -12.20 8.14
CA TYR A 367 -39.44 -11.46 8.76
C TYR A 367 -38.96 -10.66 9.98
N SER A 368 -39.64 -9.55 10.24
CA SER A 368 -39.32 -8.65 11.35
C SER A 368 -39.45 -9.40 12.69
N TYR A 369 -38.40 -9.38 13.50
CA TYR A 369 -38.28 -10.20 14.71
C TYR A 369 -38.15 -9.36 15.99
N GLN A 370 -37.35 -8.29 15.93
CA GLN A 370 -37.19 -7.36 17.04
C GLN A 370 -36.80 -5.97 16.55
N PHE A 371 -37.41 -4.93 17.13
CA PHE A 371 -36.99 -3.54 17.00
C PHE A 371 -36.00 -3.18 18.12
N LEU A 372 -35.00 -2.38 17.79
CA LEU A 372 -33.89 -1.96 18.65
C LEU A 372 -33.75 -0.43 18.63
N HIS A 373 -33.23 0.10 19.73
CA HIS A 373 -32.77 1.49 19.89
C HIS A 373 -33.71 2.61 19.38
N GLU A 374 -34.94 2.63 19.89
CA GLU A 374 -35.97 3.61 19.54
C GLU A 374 -35.53 5.08 19.77
N TRP A 375 -35.76 5.95 18.78
CA TRP A 375 -35.42 7.40 18.75
C TRP A 375 -33.93 7.78 18.62
N PHE A 376 -33.05 6.81 18.39
CA PHE A 376 -31.63 7.03 18.15
C PHE A 376 -31.31 7.22 16.66
N ARG A 377 -30.03 7.35 16.33
CA ARG A 377 -29.52 7.47 14.95
C ARG A 377 -28.35 6.53 14.83
N ASP A 378 -28.66 5.27 14.59
CA ASP A 378 -27.65 4.23 14.53
C ASP A 378 -26.88 4.32 13.21
N THR A 379 -25.59 4.08 13.27
CA THR A 379 -24.69 4.17 12.11
C THR A 379 -24.18 2.81 11.69
N ASP A 380 -23.95 1.89 12.63
CA ASP A 380 -23.33 0.59 12.36
C ASP A 380 -23.74 -0.43 13.43
N ALA A 381 -23.75 -1.71 13.07
CA ALA A 381 -23.99 -2.80 14.01
C ALA A 381 -22.94 -3.91 13.89
N GLU A 382 -22.62 -4.56 15.01
CA GLU A 382 -21.64 -5.64 15.05
C GLU A 382 -22.10 -6.82 15.92
N TYR A 383 -22.08 -8.02 15.35
CA TYR A 383 -22.43 -9.26 16.05
C TYR A 383 -21.22 -9.92 16.73
N VAL A 384 -21.35 -10.02 18.05
CA VAL A 384 -20.48 -10.52 19.11
C VAL A 384 -20.69 -11.94 19.66
N GLU A 385 -20.03 -13.03 19.25
CA GLU A 385 -20.06 -14.26 20.09
C GLU A 385 -18.81 -14.40 20.98
N VAL A 386 -19.01 -14.49 22.30
CA VAL A 386 -17.94 -14.73 23.29
C VAL A 386 -18.49 -15.44 24.53
N ASP A 387 -17.70 -16.35 25.11
CA ASP A 387 -18.06 -17.14 26.30
C ASP A 387 -19.41 -17.89 26.19
N GLY A 388 -19.77 -18.35 24.97
CA GLY A 388 -21.03 -19.02 24.66
C GLY A 388 -22.27 -18.10 24.70
N LYS A 389 -22.06 -16.79 24.65
CA LYS A 389 -23.09 -15.75 24.65
C LYS A 389 -22.99 -14.90 23.38
N SER A 390 -24.16 -14.62 22.83
CA SER A 390 -24.32 -13.75 21.66
C SER A 390 -24.65 -12.33 22.09
N TYR A 391 -23.90 -11.38 21.57
CA TYR A 391 -24.00 -9.95 21.81
C TYR A 391 -24.23 -9.23 20.49
N LEU A 392 -24.91 -8.09 20.53
CA LEU A 392 -25.08 -7.20 19.40
C LEU A 392 -24.73 -5.78 19.86
N ILE A 393 -23.73 -5.18 19.21
CA ILE A 393 -23.25 -3.85 19.52
C ILE A 393 -23.83 -2.88 18.50
N LEU A 394 -24.42 -1.76 18.95
CA LEU A 394 -24.86 -0.67 18.07
C LEU A 394 -24.02 0.57 18.33
N ALA A 395 -23.55 1.20 17.25
CA ALA A 395 -22.95 2.53 17.27
C ALA A 395 -23.99 3.56 16.81
N SER A 396 -24.01 4.73 17.45
CA SER A 396 -25.01 5.77 17.17
C SER A 396 -24.39 7.16 17.23
N ARG A 397 -24.87 8.05 16.36
CA ARG A 397 -24.31 9.39 16.21
C ARG A 397 -24.42 10.21 17.51
N SER A 398 -23.27 10.70 17.99
CA SER A 398 -23.12 11.51 19.19
C SER A 398 -23.62 10.83 20.48
N GLN A 399 -23.51 9.50 20.55
CA GLN A 399 -23.72 8.68 21.75
C GLN A 399 -22.53 7.72 21.92
N SER A 400 -22.43 7.06 23.07
CA SER A 400 -21.52 5.94 23.29
C SER A 400 -22.12 4.63 22.74
N PRO A 401 -21.32 3.68 22.24
CA PRO A 401 -21.85 2.41 21.72
C PRO A 401 -22.55 1.59 22.81
N ILE A 402 -23.68 0.96 22.45
CA ILE A 402 -24.45 0.11 23.37
C ILE A 402 -24.32 -1.37 23.03
N ILE A 403 -24.35 -2.21 24.07
CA ILE A 403 -24.25 -3.67 23.97
C ILE A 403 -25.58 -4.28 24.38
N TYR A 404 -26.19 -5.04 23.47
CA TYR A 404 -27.26 -5.98 23.78
C TYR A 404 -26.70 -7.38 24.03
N LEU A 405 -27.35 -8.14 24.91
CA LEU A 405 -27.10 -9.55 25.17
C LEU A 405 -28.32 -10.39 24.75
N TRP A 406 -28.11 -11.49 24.04
CA TRP A 406 -29.15 -12.46 23.71
C TRP A 406 -29.65 -13.19 24.97
N ASN A 407 -30.93 -13.03 25.29
CA ASN A 407 -31.59 -13.76 26.36
C ASN A 407 -32.28 -15.00 25.79
N LYS A 408 -31.71 -16.18 26.06
CA LYS A 408 -32.23 -17.49 25.60
C LYS A 408 -33.62 -17.84 26.14
N SER A 409 -34.08 -17.23 27.24
CA SER A 409 -35.42 -17.46 27.79
C SER A 409 -36.51 -16.69 27.06
N THR A 410 -36.21 -15.48 26.59
CA THR A 410 -37.16 -14.63 25.85
C THR A 410 -36.95 -14.66 24.34
N LEU A 411 -35.85 -15.27 23.88
CA LEU A 411 -35.36 -15.26 22.50
C LEU A 411 -35.30 -13.83 21.93
N LYS A 412 -34.71 -12.91 22.70
CA LYS A 412 -34.57 -11.49 22.32
C LYS A 412 -33.26 -10.91 22.83
N PHE A 413 -32.75 -9.92 22.12
CA PHE A 413 -31.66 -9.06 22.58
C PHE A 413 -32.17 -8.10 23.65
N ILE A 414 -31.48 -8.03 24.79
CA ILE A 414 -31.82 -7.13 25.91
C ILE A 414 -30.61 -6.23 26.17
N LEU A 415 -30.85 -4.94 26.39
CA LEU A 415 -29.79 -3.98 26.70
C LEU A 415 -28.99 -4.47 27.93
N HIS A 416 -27.67 -4.59 27.78
CA HIS A 416 -26.79 -5.15 28.78
C HIS A 416 -25.90 -4.11 29.44
N SER A 417 -25.24 -3.28 28.62
CA SER A 417 -24.27 -2.27 29.05
C SER A 417 -23.96 -1.29 27.92
N GLU A 418 -23.21 -0.23 28.22
CA GLU A 418 -22.63 0.70 27.26
C GLU A 418 -21.09 0.61 27.28
N ILE A 419 -20.44 0.99 26.18
CA ILE A 419 -18.98 1.12 26.09
C ILE A 419 -18.61 2.57 26.43
N THR A 420 -18.24 2.81 27.68
CA THR A 420 -17.91 4.15 28.18
C THR A 420 -16.57 4.67 27.65
N ASN A 421 -16.35 5.98 27.77
CA ASN A 421 -15.14 6.69 27.35
C ASN A 421 -14.89 6.71 25.82
N VAL A 422 -15.90 6.40 25.01
CA VAL A 422 -15.87 6.58 23.55
C VAL A 422 -17.24 7.04 23.07
N ASP A 423 -17.29 8.23 22.49
CA ASP A 423 -18.52 8.84 21.98
C ASP A 423 -18.39 9.13 20.48
N ASP A 424 -19.53 9.20 19.79
CA ASP A 424 -19.61 9.59 18.37
C ASP A 424 -18.90 8.61 17.41
N VAL A 425 -18.76 7.36 17.85
CA VAL A 425 -18.33 6.20 17.03
C VAL A 425 -19.25 6.07 15.82
N VAL A 426 -18.65 5.89 14.64
CA VAL A 426 -19.38 5.75 13.37
C VAL A 426 -19.45 4.31 12.86
N ALA A 427 -18.46 3.48 13.20
CA ALA A 427 -18.45 2.04 12.87
C ALA A 427 -17.72 1.23 13.96
N VAL A 428 -18.14 -0.02 14.17
CA VAL A 428 -17.55 -0.99 15.10
C VAL A 428 -17.37 -2.30 14.36
N LYS A 429 -16.16 -2.86 14.35
CA LYS A 429 -15.90 -4.18 13.77
C LYS A 429 -15.13 -5.05 14.76
N ALA A 430 -15.60 -6.27 14.98
CA ALA A 430 -15.02 -7.24 15.89
C ALA A 430 -13.98 -8.09 15.17
N PHE A 431 -12.95 -8.51 15.90
CA PHE A 431 -11.94 -9.41 15.38
C PHE A 431 -11.27 -10.20 16.49
N ARG A 432 -10.58 -11.27 16.10
CA ARG A 432 -9.85 -12.14 17.03
C ARG A 432 -8.39 -12.21 16.61
N VAL A 433 -7.51 -12.13 17.60
CA VAL A 433 -6.06 -12.32 17.46
C VAL A 433 -5.62 -13.23 18.58
N GLU A 434 -4.88 -14.30 18.27
CA GLU A 434 -4.41 -15.29 19.26
C GLU A 434 -5.55 -15.89 20.14
N GLY A 435 -6.79 -15.89 19.62
CA GLY A 435 -8.01 -16.34 20.31
C GLY A 435 -8.72 -15.25 21.14
N ASP A 436 -8.00 -14.22 21.58
CA ASP A 436 -8.53 -13.07 22.29
C ASP A 436 -9.48 -12.25 21.38
N LEU A 437 -10.58 -11.73 21.96
CA LEU A 437 -11.55 -10.90 21.26
C LEU A 437 -11.21 -9.41 21.39
N TYR A 438 -11.29 -8.69 20.27
CA TYR A 438 -11.07 -7.25 20.18
C TYR A 438 -12.20 -6.56 19.39
N LEU A 439 -12.36 -5.26 19.63
CA LEU A 439 -13.18 -4.36 18.80
C LEU A 439 -12.29 -3.27 18.20
N ALA A 440 -12.56 -2.95 16.94
CA ALA A 440 -12.05 -1.79 16.24
C ALA A 440 -13.19 -0.79 16.08
N MET A 441 -13.08 0.38 16.72
CA MET A 441 -14.12 1.40 16.74
C MET A 441 -13.64 2.66 16.01
N ALA A 442 -14.29 3.01 14.91
CA ALA A 442 -13.99 4.16 14.09
C ALA A 442 -14.66 5.42 14.62
N CYS A 443 -13.91 6.50 14.80
CA CYS A 443 -14.38 7.83 15.17
C CYS A 443 -14.10 8.80 14.01
N TYR A 444 -15.08 9.62 13.60
CA TYR A 444 -14.89 10.48 12.43
C TYR A 444 -13.73 11.48 12.60
N ILE A 445 -13.64 12.12 13.75
CA ILE A 445 -12.58 13.03 14.18
C ILE A 445 -12.21 12.69 15.62
N GLY A 446 -10.97 12.96 16.03
CA GLY A 446 -10.43 12.55 17.33
C GLY A 446 -9.67 11.25 17.17
N ASP A 447 -9.78 10.34 18.14
CA ASP A 447 -9.10 9.04 18.10
C ASP A 447 -10.13 7.91 17.94
N SER A 448 -9.95 7.12 16.87
CA SER A 448 -10.51 5.78 16.79
C SER A 448 -9.82 4.89 17.82
N LYS A 449 -10.43 3.79 18.25
CA LYS A 449 -9.88 2.96 19.32
C LYS A 449 -9.92 1.47 19.01
N VAL A 450 -8.90 0.76 19.47
CA VAL A 450 -8.90 -0.70 19.57
C VAL A 450 -9.09 -1.08 21.03
N LEU A 451 -10.11 -1.90 21.32
CA LEU A 451 -10.45 -2.37 22.66
C LEU A 451 -10.32 -3.90 22.72
N LYS A 452 -9.96 -4.44 23.89
CA LYS A 452 -9.89 -5.89 24.17
C LYS A 452 -11.01 -6.31 25.12
N TRP A 453 -11.64 -7.46 24.85
CA TRP A 453 -12.53 -8.12 25.81
C TRP A 453 -11.73 -8.69 26.98
N THR A 454 -12.01 -8.27 28.20
CA THR A 454 -11.35 -8.75 29.42
C THR A 454 -12.33 -8.65 30.58
N ASN A 455 -12.45 -9.72 31.38
CA ASN A 455 -13.33 -9.76 32.56
C ASN A 455 -14.79 -9.33 32.29
N LYS A 456 -15.33 -9.68 31.12
CA LYS A 456 -16.70 -9.35 30.65
C LYS A 456 -16.94 -7.87 30.30
N GLN A 457 -15.88 -7.10 30.07
CA GLN A 457 -15.94 -5.71 29.63
C GLN A 457 -14.91 -5.45 28.53
N PHE A 458 -15.04 -4.35 27.80
CA PHE A 458 -14.05 -3.92 26.82
C PHE A 458 -13.11 -2.88 27.44
N ILE A 459 -11.80 -3.05 27.25
CA ILE A 459 -10.74 -2.18 27.79
C ILE A 459 -9.93 -1.60 26.64
N ASP A 460 -9.66 -0.29 26.67
CA ASP A 460 -8.83 0.40 25.68
C ASP A 460 -7.41 -0.21 25.59
N VAL A 461 -6.96 -0.47 24.36
CA VAL A 461 -5.61 -0.98 24.05
C VAL A 461 -4.78 0.06 23.29
N LEU A 462 -5.36 0.66 22.25
CA LEU A 462 -4.64 1.55 21.34
C LEU A 462 -5.55 2.64 20.76
N PRO A 463 -5.25 3.94 20.98
CA PRO A 463 -5.86 5.04 20.24
C PRO A 463 -5.19 5.23 18.86
N LEU A 464 -5.98 5.61 17.85
CA LEU A 464 -5.59 5.76 16.46
C LEU A 464 -6.12 7.10 15.89
N PRO A 465 -5.23 8.07 15.56
CA PRO A 465 -5.63 9.44 15.23
C PRO A 465 -6.39 9.53 13.91
N SER A 466 -7.64 9.95 13.99
CA SER A 466 -8.63 9.85 12.92
C SER A 466 -8.88 11.19 12.22
N ARG A 467 -8.91 11.15 10.88
CA ARG A 467 -8.96 12.33 10.01
C ARG A 467 -10.08 12.20 8.98
N GLY A 468 -11.31 12.24 9.47
CA GLY A 468 -12.49 11.92 8.66
C GLY A 468 -12.60 10.41 8.42
N ALA A 469 -12.43 9.60 9.48
CA ALA A 469 -12.46 8.15 9.37
C ALA A 469 -13.90 7.62 9.42
N MET A 470 -14.34 6.93 8.37
CA MET A 470 -15.66 6.28 8.33
C MET A 470 -15.61 4.79 8.64
N ILE A 471 -14.42 4.18 8.64
CA ILE A 471 -14.23 2.75 8.86
C ILE A 471 -12.86 2.49 9.48
N LEU A 472 -12.81 1.52 10.40
CA LEU A 472 -11.59 0.94 10.95
C LEU A 472 -11.72 -0.58 10.83
N GLN A 473 -11.33 -1.12 9.67
CA GLN A 473 -11.58 -2.51 9.33
C GLN A 473 -10.42 -3.42 9.78
N PRO A 474 -10.64 -4.38 10.68
CA PRO A 474 -9.69 -5.46 10.92
C PRO A 474 -9.76 -6.49 9.78
N PHE A 475 -8.61 -7.02 9.38
CA PHE A 475 -8.53 -8.08 8.37
C PHE A 475 -7.28 -8.95 8.57
N THR A 476 -7.28 -10.17 8.03
CA THR A 476 -6.20 -11.15 8.23
C THR A 476 -5.81 -11.79 6.89
N PHE A 477 -4.51 -11.96 6.65
CA PHE A 477 -3.98 -12.74 5.55
C PHE A 477 -2.96 -13.74 6.08
N ALA A 478 -3.21 -15.04 5.84
CA ALA A 478 -2.48 -16.14 6.47
C ALA A 478 -2.44 -15.98 8.01
N ASP A 479 -1.26 -15.77 8.58
CA ASP A 479 -0.96 -15.57 10.00
C ASP A 479 -0.87 -14.09 10.41
N ARG A 480 -1.01 -13.15 9.47
CA ARG A 480 -0.80 -11.71 9.71
C ARG A 480 -2.11 -10.97 9.86
N HIS A 481 -2.30 -10.36 11.02
CA HIS A 481 -3.44 -9.50 11.33
C HIS A 481 -3.13 -8.04 11.01
N TYR A 482 -4.03 -7.38 10.30
CA TYR A 482 -3.92 -6.00 9.85
C TYR A 482 -5.17 -5.20 10.24
N LEU A 483 -5.04 -3.88 10.19
CA LEU A 483 -6.11 -2.94 10.51
C LEU A 483 -6.07 -1.76 9.53
N ALA A 484 -7.14 -1.53 8.78
CA ALA A 484 -7.27 -0.43 7.82
C ALA A 484 -8.09 0.72 8.40
N LEU A 485 -7.42 1.82 8.77
CA LEU A 485 -8.06 3.09 9.14
C LEU A 485 -8.30 3.92 7.88
N GLY A 486 -9.56 4.00 7.46
CA GLY A 486 -9.98 4.86 6.35
C GLY A 486 -9.84 6.35 6.70
N SER A 487 -9.62 7.21 5.70
CA SER A 487 -9.50 8.66 5.90
C SER A 487 -10.05 9.43 4.69
N ASP A 488 -10.95 10.37 4.94
CA ASP A 488 -11.46 11.32 3.93
C ASP A 488 -10.53 12.53 3.74
N TYR A 489 -9.65 12.83 4.70
CA TYR A 489 -8.79 14.03 4.68
C TYR A 489 -7.28 13.73 4.49
N SER A 490 -6.88 12.45 4.53
CA SER A 490 -5.48 12.03 4.36
C SER A 490 -5.40 10.65 3.69
N PHE A 491 -4.19 10.06 3.64
CA PHE A 491 -4.05 8.66 3.25
C PHE A 491 -4.78 7.72 4.22
N THR A 492 -5.26 6.60 3.69
CA THR A 492 -5.71 5.46 4.48
C THR A 492 -4.50 4.77 5.09
N GLN A 493 -4.57 4.45 6.38
CA GLN A 493 -3.45 3.90 7.13
C GLN A 493 -3.69 2.41 7.37
N ILE A 494 -2.80 1.57 6.85
CA ILE A 494 -2.73 0.16 7.17
C ILE A 494 -1.78 -0.01 8.35
N TYR A 495 -2.24 -0.71 9.38
CA TYR A 495 -1.44 -1.14 10.52
C TYR A 495 -1.27 -2.66 10.48
N LEU A 496 -0.19 -3.15 11.09
CA LEU A 496 0.15 -4.57 11.27
C LEU A 496 0.21 -4.88 12.77
N TRP A 497 -0.32 -6.03 13.16
CA TRP A 497 -0.22 -6.54 14.53
C TRP A 497 1.22 -6.97 14.86
N ASP A 498 1.66 -6.60 16.05
CA ASP A 498 2.90 -7.05 16.66
C ASP A 498 2.56 -7.95 17.86
N ALA A 499 3.02 -9.20 17.77
CA ALA A 499 2.78 -10.23 18.77
C ALA A 499 3.59 -10.03 20.07
N GLU A 500 4.71 -9.30 20.01
CA GLU A 500 5.53 -9.00 21.19
C GLU A 500 4.87 -7.92 22.05
N THR A 501 4.42 -6.82 21.43
CA THR A 501 3.76 -5.72 22.15
C THR A 501 2.25 -5.92 22.33
N LYS A 502 1.64 -6.85 21.58
CA LYS A 502 0.18 -7.06 21.47
C LYS A 502 -0.58 -5.78 21.09
N THR A 503 -0.02 -5.03 20.13
CA THR A 503 -0.60 -3.79 19.59
C THR A 503 -0.44 -3.71 18.08
N PHE A 504 -1.21 -2.83 17.44
CA PHE A 504 -1.04 -2.48 16.04
C PHE A 504 -0.03 -1.34 15.85
N HIS A 505 0.92 -1.50 14.94
CA HIS A 505 1.84 -0.43 14.52
C HIS A 505 1.61 -0.05 13.06
N LYS A 506 1.89 1.21 12.71
CA LYS A 506 1.68 1.70 11.35
C LYS A 506 2.59 0.95 10.37
N PHE A 507 1.97 0.31 9.39
CA PHE A 507 2.65 -0.53 8.40
C PHE A 507 2.84 0.19 7.06
N LYS A 508 1.75 0.71 6.46
CA LYS A 508 1.80 1.37 5.14
C LYS A 508 0.68 2.40 4.99
N ASP A 509 0.93 3.47 4.23
CA ASP A 509 -0.11 4.36 3.73
C ASP A 509 -0.58 3.89 2.34
N ILE A 510 -1.90 3.79 2.14
CA ILE A 510 -2.52 3.56 0.82
C ILE A 510 -3.44 4.73 0.45
N TYR A 511 -3.63 4.95 -0.85
CA TYR A 511 -4.49 6.02 -1.36
C TYR A 511 -5.81 5.44 -1.87
N VAL A 512 -6.89 5.74 -1.15
CA VAL A 512 -8.29 5.56 -1.57
C VAL A 512 -9.03 6.85 -1.23
N GLN A 513 -9.87 7.34 -2.14
CA GLN A 513 -10.58 8.61 -1.94
C GLN A 513 -11.93 8.37 -1.25
N SER A 514 -12.09 8.88 -0.03
CA SER A 514 -13.28 8.65 0.81
C SER A 514 -13.65 7.16 0.92
N PRO A 515 -12.79 6.32 1.53
CA PRO A 515 -13.04 4.89 1.71
C PRO A 515 -14.25 4.65 2.63
N ARG A 516 -15.04 3.60 2.37
CA ARG A 516 -16.23 3.28 3.18
C ARG A 516 -16.25 1.86 3.73
N SER A 517 -15.65 0.90 3.04
CA SER A 517 -15.43 -0.46 3.51
C SER A 517 -14.11 -0.99 2.99
N PHE A 518 -13.57 -2.00 3.68
CA PHE A 518 -12.49 -2.84 3.19
C PHE A 518 -12.91 -4.30 3.36
N THR A 519 -12.67 -5.14 2.36
CA THR A 519 -13.21 -6.52 2.36
C THR A 519 -12.17 -7.47 1.76
N VAL A 520 -11.92 -8.59 2.42
CA VAL A 520 -10.90 -9.57 2.01
C VAL A 520 -11.44 -10.52 0.96
N VAL A 521 -10.75 -10.59 -0.19
CA VAL A 521 -10.88 -11.65 -1.17
C VAL A 521 -9.68 -12.59 -1.00
N THR A 522 -9.90 -13.89 -0.95
CA THR A 522 -8.83 -14.89 -1.09
C THR A 522 -9.21 -15.86 -2.20
N THR A 523 -8.32 -16.02 -3.18
CA THR A 523 -8.37 -17.07 -4.21
C THR A 523 -7.32 -18.14 -3.88
N ASP A 524 -7.33 -19.27 -4.58
CA ASP A 524 -6.39 -20.40 -4.38
C ASP A 524 -4.90 -20.03 -4.30
N ARG A 525 -4.51 -18.88 -4.87
CA ARG A 525 -3.11 -18.45 -4.95
C ARG A 525 -2.87 -16.97 -4.66
N ARG A 526 -3.91 -16.15 -4.55
CA ARG A 526 -3.78 -14.69 -4.44
C ARG A 526 -4.75 -14.13 -3.41
N SER A 527 -4.24 -13.17 -2.65
CA SER A 527 -4.96 -12.47 -1.61
C SER A 527 -5.18 -11.03 -2.07
N PHE A 528 -6.42 -10.53 -1.97
CA PHE A 528 -6.74 -9.16 -2.31
C PHE A 528 -7.55 -8.49 -1.21
N ILE A 529 -7.35 -7.18 -1.04
CA ILE A 529 -8.24 -6.32 -0.27
C ILE A 529 -8.99 -5.39 -1.21
N PHE A 530 -10.31 -5.56 -1.25
CA PHE A 530 -11.25 -4.70 -1.95
C PHE A 530 -11.52 -3.47 -1.08
N SER A 531 -11.63 -2.29 -1.68
CA SER A 531 -11.96 -1.05 -0.97
C SER A 531 -13.03 -0.26 -1.73
N SER A 532 -14.16 -0.01 -1.07
CA SER A 532 -15.22 0.84 -1.58
C SER A 532 -14.83 2.32 -1.46
N SER A 533 -15.31 3.15 -2.39
CA SER A 533 -14.93 4.57 -2.47
C SER A 533 -16.15 5.42 -2.79
N PHE A 534 -16.52 6.32 -1.88
CA PHE A 534 -17.73 7.13 -2.02
C PHE A 534 -17.63 8.21 -3.12
N LYS A 535 -16.43 8.77 -3.33
CA LYS A 535 -16.19 9.87 -4.28
C LYS A 535 -15.24 9.52 -5.42
N GLY A 536 -14.30 8.60 -5.20
CA GLY A 536 -13.34 8.17 -6.20
C GLY A 536 -13.77 6.87 -6.91
N LYS A 537 -12.78 6.14 -7.41
CA LYS A 537 -12.95 4.79 -7.95
C LYS A 537 -12.77 3.78 -6.82
N SER A 538 -13.57 2.72 -6.82
CA SER A 538 -13.33 1.55 -5.95
C SER A 538 -12.00 0.89 -6.35
N MET A 539 -11.27 0.34 -5.39
CA MET A 539 -9.88 -0.10 -5.58
C MET A 539 -9.70 -1.53 -5.11
N VAL A 540 -8.90 -2.31 -5.84
CA VAL A 540 -8.46 -3.65 -5.43
C VAL A 540 -6.94 -3.61 -5.25
N PHE A 541 -6.46 -4.04 -4.09
CA PHE A 541 -5.04 -4.18 -3.83
C PHE A 541 -4.69 -5.66 -3.65
N GLU A 542 -3.66 -6.13 -4.34
CA GLU A 542 -3.08 -7.46 -4.13
C GLU A 542 -2.15 -7.41 -2.93
N HIS A 543 -2.31 -8.38 -2.02
CA HIS A 543 -1.40 -8.67 -0.92
C HIS A 543 -0.34 -9.64 -1.43
N ILE A 544 0.90 -9.17 -1.48
CA ILE A 544 2.05 -9.95 -1.94
C ILE A 544 3.04 -10.19 -0.81
N PHE A 545 3.79 -11.29 -0.89
CA PHE A 545 4.98 -11.49 -0.07
C PHE A 545 6.19 -10.80 -0.72
N VAL A 546 6.97 -10.09 0.08
CA VAL A 546 8.18 -9.39 -0.35
C VAL A 546 9.34 -9.90 0.50
N ASP A 547 10.23 -10.70 -0.09
CA ASP A 547 11.49 -11.03 0.55
C ASP A 547 12.40 -9.79 0.55
N LEU A 548 12.53 -9.16 1.72
CA LEU A 548 13.43 -8.02 1.97
C LEU A 548 14.92 -8.42 1.85
N SER A 549 15.22 -9.71 1.65
CA SER A 549 16.56 -10.16 1.32
C SER A 549 16.94 -9.99 -0.16
N LEU A 550 16.00 -9.79 -1.09
CA LEU A 550 16.22 -9.71 -2.56
C LEU A 550 16.46 -8.28 -3.11
#